data_AF-A0A6G3XHK2-F1
#
_entry.id   AF-A0A6G3XHK2-F1
#
_cell.length_a   1.000
_cell.length_b   1.000
_cell.length_c   1.000
_cell.angle_alpha   90.00
_cell.angle_beta   90.00
_cell.angle_gamma   90.00
#
_symmetry.space_group_name_H-M   'P 1'
#
loop_
_entity.id
_entity.type
_entity.pdbx_description
1 polymer ?
#
loop_
_entity_poly.entity_id
_entity_poly.type
_entity_poly.pdbx_seq_one_letter_code
_entity_poly.pdbx_strand_id
1 'polypeptide(L)' 'MTSSAAPSAPSDASVLDLAPVVPVVVLHDAADAVPLARALVAGGLPAIEVTLRTPAALESIRAMAAEVPGAVVGA' A
#
# COMPACT_ATOMS: atom_id res chain seq x y z
N MET A 1 -35.50 -9.40 8.00
CA MET A 1 -34.17 -8.84 8.34
C MET A 1 -33.13 -9.91 8.04
N THR A 2 -32.69 -10.02 6.79
CA THR A 2 -31.65 -10.96 6.39
C THR A 2 -30.36 -10.17 6.21
N SER A 3 -29.44 -10.34 7.17
CA SER A 3 -28.10 -9.74 7.14
C SER A 3 -27.31 -10.38 5.99
N SER A 4 -26.98 -9.58 4.97
CA SER A 4 -26.06 -9.97 3.91
C SER A 4 -24.65 -9.70 4.41
N ALA A 5 -23.99 -10.70 5.00
CA ALA A 5 -22.55 -10.62 5.25
C ALA A 5 -21.81 -10.57 3.91
N ALA A 6 -21.01 -9.52 3.70
CA ALA A 6 -20.11 -9.43 2.57
C ALA A 6 -19.13 -10.63 2.58
N PRO A 7 -18.71 -11.14 1.42
CA PRO A 7 -17.73 -12.23 1.38
C PRO A 7 -16.43 -11.75 2.04
N SER A 8 -16.02 -12.44 3.10
CA SER A 8 -14.69 -12.28 3.68
C SER A 8 -13.65 -12.74 2.65
N ALA A 9 -12.72 -11.85 2.30
CA ALA A 9 -11.61 -12.15 1.39
C ALA A 9 -10.85 -13.41 1.85
N PRO A 10 -10.27 -14.21 0.93
CA PRO A 10 -9.54 -15.42 1.29
C PRO A 10 -8.41 -15.09 2.27
N SER A 11 -8.25 -15.94 3.29
CA SER A 11 -7.27 -15.77 4.37
C SER A 11 -5.86 -16.19 3.93
N ASP A 12 -5.36 -15.56 2.88
CA ASP A 12 -3.95 -15.58 2.51
C ASP A 12 -3.28 -14.43 3.29
N ALA A 13 -2.23 -14.72 4.06
CA ALA A 13 -1.43 -13.84 4.96
C ALA A 13 -1.91 -12.38 5.15
N SER A 14 -2.15 -12.00 6.42
CA SER A 14 -2.55 -10.62 6.75
C SER A 14 -1.50 -9.62 6.30
N VAL A 15 -1.92 -8.43 5.85
CA VAL A 15 -1.01 -7.30 5.58
C VAL A 15 -0.14 -6.96 6.81
N LEU A 16 -0.66 -7.23 8.00
CA LEU A 16 0.03 -7.00 9.27
C LEU A 16 1.14 -8.03 9.56
N ASP A 17 1.14 -9.18 8.86
CA ASP A 17 2.17 -10.20 9.00
C ASP A 17 3.42 -9.88 8.14
N LEU A 18 3.33 -8.88 7.26
CA LEU A 18 4.38 -8.58 6.27
C LEU A 18 5.60 -7.86 6.85
N ALA A 19 5.42 -7.03 7.88
CA ALA A 19 6.48 -6.30 8.57
C ALA A 19 6.01 -5.80 9.95
N PRO A 20 6.92 -5.63 10.93
CA PRO A 20 6.57 -5.09 12.25
C PRO A 20 6.15 -3.61 12.23
N VAL A 21 6.40 -2.90 11.12
CA VAL A 21 6.09 -1.48 10.94
C VAL A 21 5.47 -1.29 9.56
N VAL A 22 4.39 -0.50 9.48
CA VAL A 22 3.79 -0.03 8.24
C VAL A 22 4.15 1.45 8.05
N PRO A 23 4.92 1.83 7.02
CA PRO A 23 5.18 3.22 6.68
C PRO A 23 3.88 3.90 6.24
N VAL A 24 3.49 4.95 6.96
CA VAL A 24 2.36 5.81 6.62
C VAL A 24 2.91 7.06 5.93
N VAL A 25 2.75 7.11 4.61
CA VAL A 25 3.42 8.11 3.76
C VAL A 25 2.44 9.17 3.25
N VAL A 26 2.94 10.40 3.14
CA VAL A 26 2.27 11.51 2.47
C VAL A 26 3.14 11.86 1.27
N LEU A 27 2.59 11.79 0.06
CA LEU A 27 3.31 12.10 -1.18
C LEU A 27 2.72 13.34 -1.83
N HIS A 28 3.55 14.36 -2.09
CA HIS A 28 3.12 15.56 -2.79
C HIS A 28 3.28 15.45 -4.31
N ASP A 29 4.17 14.59 -4.78
CA ASP A 29 4.41 14.28 -6.19
C ASP A 29 4.33 12.76 -6.41
N ALA A 30 3.66 12.34 -7.48
CA ALA A 30 3.57 10.93 -7.84
C ALA A 30 4.91 10.37 -8.37
N ALA A 31 5.79 11.22 -8.89
CA ALA A 31 7.12 10.82 -9.36
C ALA A 31 8.01 10.22 -8.25
N ASP A 32 7.78 10.61 -7.00
CA ASP A 32 8.53 10.09 -5.84
C ASP A 32 8.05 8.69 -5.41
N ALA A 33 6.88 8.25 -5.87
CA ALA A 33 6.20 7.08 -5.36
C ALA A 33 6.98 5.78 -5.64
N VAL A 34 7.37 5.55 -6.89
CA VAL A 34 8.05 4.31 -7.30
C VAL A 34 9.46 4.20 -6.69
N PRO A 35 10.32 5.25 -6.71
CA PRO A 35 11.61 5.21 -6.02
C PRO A 35 11.47 4.92 -4.52
N LEU A 36 10.51 5.56 -3.84
CA LEU A 36 10.26 5.34 -2.42
C LEU A 36 9.82 3.91 -2.13
N ALA A 37 8.86 3.38 -2.88
CA ALA A 37 8.36 2.01 -2.67
C ALA A 37 9.46 0.96 -2.89
N ARG A 38 10.33 1.13 -3.91
CA ARG A 38 11.48 0.25 -4.11
C ARG A 38 12.44 0.29 -2.93
N ALA A 39 12.70 1.48 -2.37
CA ALA A 39 13.56 1.63 -1.21
C ALA A 39 12.97 0.97 0.04
N LEU A 40 11.66 1.14 0.29
CA LEU A 40 10.96 0.51 1.41
C LEU A 40 10.96 -1.02 1.30
N VAL A 41 10.66 -1.56 0.11
CA VAL A 41 10.72 -3.01 -0.16
C VAL A 41 12.15 -3.54 0.06
N ALA A 42 13.17 -2.86 -0.48
CA ALA A 42 14.56 -3.25 -0.26
C ALA A 42 14.98 -3.20 1.22
N GLY A 43 14.35 -2.31 2.00
CA GLY A 43 14.51 -2.20 3.46
C GLY A 43 13.69 -3.20 4.28
N GLY A 44 12.96 -4.12 3.63
CA GLY A 44 12.13 -5.11 4.32
C GLY A 44 10.78 -4.57 4.82
N LEU A 45 10.28 -3.47 4.23
CA LEU A 45 8.99 -2.85 4.55
C LEU A 45 8.07 -2.90 3.31
N PRO A 46 7.54 -4.08 2.94
CA PRO A 46 6.74 -4.23 1.72
C PRO A 46 5.31 -3.72 1.85
N ALA A 47 4.74 -3.64 3.06
CA ALA A 47 3.41 -3.08 3.30
C ALA A 47 3.49 -1.55 3.42
N ILE A 48 2.83 -0.79 2.53
CA ILE A 48 2.94 0.68 2.46
C ILE A 48 1.54 1.30 2.49
N GLU A 49 1.31 2.22 3.43
CA GLU A 49 0.07 2.99 3.54
C GLU A 49 0.28 4.40 2.95
N VAL A 50 -0.35 4.70 1.82
CA VAL A 50 -0.31 6.04 1.21
C VAL A 50 -1.55 6.81 1.66
N THR A 51 -1.35 7.81 2.50
CA THR A 51 -2.48 8.61 3.01
C THR A 51 -3.14 9.43 1.90
N LEU A 52 -4.48 9.49 1.89
CA LEU A 52 -5.27 10.32 0.95
C LEU A 52 -5.30 11.81 1.34
N ARG A 53 -4.15 12.37 1.74
CA ARG A 53 -4.01 13.76 2.21
C ARG A 53 -3.56 14.72 1.12
N THR A 54 -3.28 14.21 -0.09
CA THR A 54 -2.77 14.99 -1.22
C THR A 54 -3.47 14.56 -2.51
N PRO A 55 -3.53 15.44 -3.53
CA PRO A 55 -4.05 15.06 -4.85
C PRO A 55 -3.26 13.93 -5.52
N ALA A 56 -1.96 13.82 -5.23
CA ALA A 56 -1.06 12.81 -5.83
C ALA A 56 -1.31 11.39 -5.31
N ALA A 57 -1.94 11.21 -4.14
CA ALA A 57 -2.00 9.93 -3.43
C ALA A 57 -2.49 8.75 -4.29
N LEU A 58 -3.61 8.90 -5.00
CA LEU A 58 -4.17 7.82 -5.82
C LEU A 58 -3.31 7.47 -7.03
N GLU A 59 -2.62 8.46 -7.60
CA GLU A 59 -1.67 8.22 -8.69
C GLU A 59 -0.42 7.50 -8.17
N SER A 60 0.11 7.92 -7.02
CA SER A 60 1.21 7.24 -6.34
C SER A 60 0.90 5.76 -6.07
N ILE A 61 -0.29 5.44 -5.53
CA ILE A 61 -0.70 4.06 -5.26
C ILE A 61 -0.73 3.24 -6.56
N ARG A 62 -1.31 3.78 -7.64
CA ARG A 62 -1.37 3.10 -8.94
C ARG A 62 0.03 2.84 -9.51
N ALA A 63 0.92 3.83 -9.46
CA ALA A 63 2.29 3.69 -9.94
C ALA A 63 3.07 2.64 -9.12
N MET A 64 3.00 2.70 -7.78
CA MET A 64 3.63 1.72 -6.91
C MET A 64 3.12 0.30 -7.19
N ALA A 65 1.81 0.10 -7.26
CA ALA A 65 1.20 -1.21 -7.51
C ALA A 65 1.58 -1.78 -8.89
N ALA A 66 1.71 -0.93 -9.91
CA ALA A 66 2.07 -1.34 -11.27
C ALA A 66 3.57 -1.63 -11.42
N GLU A 67 4.44 -0.87 -10.75
CA GLU A 67 5.87 -0.87 -11.04
C GLU A 67 6.75 -1.52 -9.96
N VAL A 68 6.17 -1.85 -8.80
CA VAL A 68 6.89 -2.46 -7.67
C VAL A 68 6.14 -3.71 -7.20
N PRO A 69 6.30 -4.87 -7.88
CA PRO A 69 5.57 -6.10 -7.55
C PRO A 69 5.78 -6.62 -6.11
N GLY A 70 6.85 -6.19 -5.44
CA GLY A 70 7.12 -6.52 -4.03
C GLY A 70 6.41 -5.62 -3.02
N ALA A 71 5.74 -4.55 -3.47
CA ALA A 71 5.00 -3.65 -2.60
C ALA A 71 3.53 -4.08 -2.49
N VAL A 72 3.05 -4.18 -1.26
CA VAL A 72 1.62 -4.27 -0.91
C VAL A 72 1.18 -2.87 -0.48
N VAL A 73 0.58 -2.13 -1.39
CA VAL A 73 0.25 -0.70 -1.19
C VAL A 73 -1.26 -0.48 -1.05
N GLY A 74 -1.64 0.39 -0.11
CA GLY A 74 -3.03 0.73 0.20
C GLY A 74 -3.20 2.17 0.73
N ALA A 75 -4.39 2.47 1.25
CA ALA A 75 -4.78 3.75 1.83
C ALA A 75 -5.95 3.62 2.82
#